data_AF-A0AAU9VUG0-F1
#
_entry.id   AF-A0AAU9VUG0-F1
#
_cell.length_a   1.000
_cell.length_b   1.000
_cell.length_c   1.000
_cell.angle_alpha   90.00
_cell.angle_beta   90.00
_cell.angle_gamma   90.00
#
_symmetry.space_group_name_H-M   'P 1'
#
loop_
_entity.id
_entity.type
_entity.pdbx_description
1 polymer ?
#
loop_
_entity_poly.entity_id
_entity_poly.type
_entity_poly.pdbx_seq_one_letter_code
_entity_poly.pdbx_strand_id
1 'polypeptide(L)'
;MPPSKSNRFDLTNFMKARKDARQKAVEQFRAMKTELNTITRRINRLKTKVGVGALTALTNQNENIQVGTCVSPPGGRTRLPTCLVQGTSNLPLRTATKRRHETLVAAARIHGGSENNPTPALDGMFDTLNKRCKLNTMKDCFT
;
A
#
# COMPACT_ATOMS: atom_id res chain seq x y z
N MET A 1 -12.69 55.40 -51.17
CA MET A 1 -11.81 54.43 -50.46
C MET A 1 -12.58 53.85 -49.28
N PRO A 2 -12.54 52.54 -49.02
CA PRO A 2 -13.19 51.98 -47.84
C PRO A 2 -12.43 52.39 -46.55
N PRO A 3 -13.12 52.57 -45.42
CA PRO A 3 -12.48 52.96 -44.16
C PRO A 3 -11.57 51.83 -43.66
N SER A 4 -10.32 52.16 -43.33
CA SER A 4 -9.38 51.19 -42.76
C SER A 4 -9.81 50.86 -41.31
N LYS A 5 -9.70 49.59 -40.93
CA LYS A 5 -10.03 49.15 -39.58
C LYS A 5 -9.03 49.76 -38.61
N SER A 6 -9.55 50.35 -37.52
CA SER A 6 -8.76 50.92 -36.43
C SER A 6 -7.75 49.90 -35.89
N ASN A 7 -6.46 50.21 -36.04
CA ASN A 7 -5.32 49.39 -35.64
C ASN A 7 -4.96 49.58 -34.15
N ARG A 8 -5.97 49.79 -33.29
CA ARG A 8 -5.76 50.13 -31.88
C ARG A 8 -5.55 48.87 -31.06
N PHE A 9 -4.47 48.83 -30.28
CA PHE A 9 -4.15 47.72 -29.39
C PHE A 9 -5.28 47.46 -28.38
N ASP A 10 -5.66 46.19 -28.26
CA ASP A 10 -6.71 45.74 -27.35
C ASP A 10 -6.18 45.61 -25.91
N LEU A 11 -6.13 46.75 -25.23
CA LEU A 11 -5.62 46.85 -23.87
C LEU A 11 -6.43 46.03 -22.87
N THR A 12 -7.75 45.92 -23.05
CA THR A 12 -8.62 45.22 -22.10
C THR A 12 -8.37 43.72 -22.14
N ASN A 13 -8.26 43.14 -23.33
CA ASN A 13 -7.91 41.72 -23.48
C ASN A 13 -6.50 41.43 -22.99
N PHE A 14 -5.53 42.32 -23.25
CA PHE A 14 -4.18 42.18 -22.73
C PHE A 14 -4.13 42.21 -21.19
N MET A 15 -4.81 43.16 -20.57
CA MET A 15 -4.84 43.29 -19.11
C MET A 15 -5.55 42.09 -18.45
N LYS A 16 -6.61 41.57 -19.07
CA LYS A 16 -7.27 40.33 -18.64
C LYS A 16 -6.33 39.13 -18.72
N ALA A 17 -5.70 38.91 -19.88
CA ALA A 17 -4.76 37.81 -20.07
C ALA A 17 -3.59 37.87 -19.07
N ARG A 18 -3.08 39.08 -18.78
CA ARG A 18 -2.03 39.29 -17.78
C ARG A 18 -2.49 38.94 -16.37
N LYS A 19 -3.72 39.30 -16.00
CA LYS A 19 -4.30 38.95 -14.69
C LYS A 19 -4.50 37.44 -14.56
N ASP A 20 -5.03 36.80 -15.60
CA ASP A 20 -5.27 35.35 -15.62
C ASP A 20 -3.96 34.55 -15.56
N ALA A 21 -2.91 35.00 -16.25
CA ALA A 21 -1.58 34.38 -16.17
C ALA A 21 -1.00 34.42 -14.76
N ARG A 22 -1.14 35.56 -14.06
CA ARG A 22 -0.71 35.70 -12.65
C ARG A 22 -1.50 34.78 -11.73
N GLN A 23 -2.82 34.71 -11.92
CA GLN A 23 -3.67 33.85 -11.11
C GLN A 23 -3.32 32.37 -11.29
N LYS A 24 -3.13 31.92 -12.53
CA LYS A 24 -2.67 30.55 -12.82
C LYS A 24 -1.33 30.22 -12.17
N ALA A 25 -0.37 31.14 -12.21
CA ALA A 25 0.93 30.94 -11.58
C ALA A 25 0.80 30.78 -10.04
N VAL A 26 -0.07 31.57 -9.41
CA VAL A 26 -0.34 31.48 -7.95
C VAL A 26 -1.01 30.15 -7.60
N GLU A 27 -1.99 29.71 -8.39
CA GLU A 27 -2.68 28.43 -8.18
C GLU A 27 -1.73 27.23 -8.34
N GLN A 28 -0.88 27.24 -9.37
CA GLN A 28 0.15 26.22 -9.56
C GLN A 28 1.15 26.19 -8.40
N PHE A 29 1.60 27.36 -7.92
CA PHE A 29 2.49 27.43 -6.76
C PHE A 29 1.85 26.86 -5.49
N ARG A 30 0.57 27.17 -5.26
CA ARG A 30 -0.18 26.61 -4.13
C ARG A 30 -0.31 25.09 -4.24
N ALA A 31 -0.68 24.57 -5.41
CA ALA A 31 -0.79 23.14 -5.66
C ALA A 31 0.55 22.43 -5.40
N MET A 32 1.63 22.90 -6.01
CA MET A 32 2.98 22.34 -5.80
C MET A 32 3.41 22.38 -4.32
N LYS A 33 3.12 23.46 -3.60
CA LYS A 33 3.42 23.56 -2.16
C LYS A 33 2.67 22.50 -1.34
N THR A 34 1.41 22.21 -1.68
CA THR A 34 0.65 21.16 -0.99
C THR A 34 1.20 19.76 -1.28
N GLU A 35 1.63 19.49 -2.51
CA GLU A 35 2.27 18.23 -2.88
C GLU A 35 3.61 18.04 -2.16
N LEU A 36 4.47 19.07 -2.14
CA LEU A 36 5.74 19.05 -1.41
C LEU A 36 5.54 18.77 0.08
N ASN A 37 4.53 19.39 0.70
CA ASN A 37 4.22 19.14 2.10
C ASN A 37 3.79 17.68 2.33
N THR A 38 2.98 17.12 1.43
CA THR A 38 2.53 15.72 1.49
C THR A 38 3.70 14.75 1.36
N ILE A 39 4.58 14.99 0.38
CA ILE A 39 5.78 14.19 0.14
C ILE A 39 6.72 14.27 1.35
N THR A 40 6.97 15.47 1.89
CA THR A 40 7.84 15.68 3.05
C THR A 40 7.31 14.94 4.28
N ARG A 41 6.00 14.99 4.55
CA ARG A 41 5.38 14.21 5.62
C ARG A 41 5.57 12.71 5.41
N ARG A 42 5.41 12.22 4.18
CA ARG A 42 5.63 10.81 3.84
C ARG A 42 7.08 10.38 4.06
N ILE A 43 8.06 11.20 3.65
CA ILE A 43 9.49 10.97 3.89
C ILE A 43 9.76 10.90 5.39
N ASN A 44 9.27 11.86 6.18
CA ASN A 44 9.49 11.86 7.63
C ASN A 44 8.89 10.62 8.30
N ARG A 45 7.69 10.19 7.89
CA ARG A 45 7.08 8.94 8.37
C ARG A 45 7.87 7.70 7.98
N LEU A 46 8.49 7.69 6.80
CA LEU A 46 9.32 6.57 6.37
C LEU A 46 10.65 6.54 7.13
N LYS A 47 11.28 7.70 7.33
CA LYS A 47 12.50 7.84 8.14
C LYS A 47 12.28 7.34 9.58
N THR A 48 11.14 7.61 10.20
CA THR A 48 10.83 7.08 11.54
C THR A 48 10.55 5.58 11.57
N LYS A 49 10.17 4.98 10.43
CA LYS A 49 9.94 3.53 10.30
C LYS A 49 11.19 2.76 9.93
N VAL A 50 12.14 3.38 9.24
CA VAL A 50 13.49 2.85 9.03
C VAL A 50 14.28 3.09 10.31
N GLY A 51 13.91 2.37 11.38
CA GLY A 51 14.81 2.18 12.50
C GLY A 51 16.07 1.49 11.99
N VAL A 52 17.24 1.96 12.41
CA VAL A 52 18.57 1.50 12.00
C VAL A 52 18.74 -0.03 12.07
N GLY A 53 17.94 -0.73 12.88
CA GLY A 53 17.96 -2.20 13.00
C GLY A 53 17.20 -3.01 11.92
N ALA A 54 16.39 -2.39 11.06
CA ALA A 54 15.62 -3.14 10.05
C ALA A 54 16.43 -3.52 8.80
N LEU A 55 17.49 -2.76 8.48
CA LEU A 55 18.35 -3.02 7.32
C LEU A 55 19.38 -4.12 7.58
N THR A 56 19.87 -4.27 8.81
CA THR A 56 20.81 -5.35 9.19
C THR A 56 20.14 -6.73 9.27
N ALA A 57 18.82 -6.80 9.46
CA ALA A 57 18.09 -8.06 9.54
C ALA A 57 17.80 -8.71 8.17
N LEU A 58 17.81 -7.94 7.07
CA LEU A 58 17.47 -8.44 5.73
C LEU A 58 18.67 -9.04 4.97
N THR A 59 19.90 -8.72 5.36
CA THR A 59 21.11 -9.24 4.69
C THR A 59 21.41 -10.70 5.06
N ASN A 60 20.92 -11.19 6.21
CA ASN A 60 21.32 -12.50 6.76
C ASN A 60 20.25 -13.60 6.65
N GLN A 61 19.14 -13.38 5.95
CA GLN A 61 18.04 -14.35 5.89
C GLN A 61 17.91 -14.97 4.50
N ASN A 62 18.95 -15.71 4.09
CA ASN A 62 18.84 -16.66 2.98
C ASN A 62 18.98 -18.13 3.41
N GLU A 63 19.03 -18.40 4.72
CA GLU A 63 19.06 -19.77 5.23
C GLU A 63 18.07 -19.92 6.39
N ASN A 64 17.15 -20.87 6.20
CA ASN A 64 16.34 -21.49 7.24
C ASN A 64 15.26 -20.59 7.89
N ILE A 65 14.04 -20.65 7.34
CA ILE A 65 12.84 -20.08 7.96
C ILE A 65 12.56 -20.84 9.26
N GLN A 66 13.12 -20.36 10.37
CA GLN A 66 12.61 -20.69 11.70
C GLN A 66 11.25 -20.01 11.86
N VAL A 67 10.22 -20.83 12.07
CA VAL A 67 8.89 -20.38 12.47
C VAL A 67 9.03 -19.71 13.84
N GLY A 68 9.14 -18.39 13.85
CA GLY A 68 9.26 -17.62 15.08
C GLY A 68 8.03 -17.80 15.95
N THR A 69 8.21 -18.43 17.11
CA THR A 69 7.22 -18.47 18.19
C THR A 69 6.79 -17.04 18.52
N CYS A 70 5.48 -16.81 18.57
CA CYS A 70 4.87 -15.50 18.80
C CYS A 70 5.01 -15.03 20.25
N VAL A 71 6.24 -14.77 20.69
CA VAL A 71 6.50 -14.06 21.96
C VAL A 71 6.60 -12.58 21.65
N SER A 72 5.53 -11.82 21.93
CA SER A 72 5.57 -10.37 21.85
C SER A 72 6.29 -9.78 23.08
N PRO A 73 7.29 -8.89 22.93
CA PRO A 73 7.80 -8.11 24.04
C PRO A 73 6.69 -7.21 24.63
N PRO A 74 6.69 -6.95 25.94
CA PRO A 74 5.74 -6.02 26.54
C PRO A 74 6.18 -4.59 26.20
N GLY A 75 5.59 -3.98 25.16
CA GLY A 75 5.84 -2.57 24.86
C GLY A 75 5.60 -2.06 23.44
N GLY A 76 5.31 -2.93 22.46
CA GLY A 76 5.05 -2.47 21.09
C GLY A 76 4.18 -3.44 20.33
N ARG A 77 2.86 -3.27 20.38
CA ARG A 77 1.92 -4.23 19.77
C ARG A 77 1.27 -3.66 18.53
N THR A 78 1.93 -3.82 17.38
CA THR A 78 1.16 -4.21 16.19
C THR A 78 1.33 -5.71 16.08
N ARG A 79 0.37 -6.48 16.62
CA ARG A 79 0.38 -7.93 16.49
C ARG A 79 0.43 -8.31 15.00
N LEU A 80 1.00 -9.47 14.67
CA LEU A 80 1.04 -9.94 13.29
C LEU A 80 -0.38 -9.93 12.69
N PRO A 81 -0.57 -9.44 11.47
CA PRO A 81 -1.89 -9.24 10.89
C PRO A 81 -2.65 -10.55 10.60
N THR A 82 -1.99 -11.69 10.80
CA THR A 82 -2.54 -13.03 10.65
C THR A 82 -2.93 -13.67 11.98
N CYS A 83 -2.56 -13.09 13.13
CA CYS A 83 -2.97 -13.67 14.41
C CYS A 83 -4.43 -13.33 14.71
N LEU A 84 -5.18 -14.37 15.08
CA LEU A 84 -6.56 -14.24 15.48
C LEU A 84 -6.62 -13.73 16.91
N VAL A 85 -7.55 -12.81 17.17
CA VAL A 85 -7.95 -12.34 18.50
C VAL A 85 -9.32 -12.93 18.76
N GLN A 86 -9.44 -13.86 19.72
CA GLN A 86 -10.70 -14.53 20.03
C GLN A 86 -11.37 -15.17 18.80
N GLY A 87 -10.57 -15.83 17.95
CA GLY A 87 -11.04 -16.45 16.69
C GLY A 87 -11.34 -15.46 15.56
N THR A 88 -11.20 -14.15 15.78
CA THR A 88 -11.48 -13.11 14.76
C THR A 88 -10.20 -12.42 14.29
N SER A 89 -10.16 -11.98 13.03
CA SER A 89 -9.00 -11.23 12.53
C SER A 89 -8.96 -9.83 13.14
N ASN A 90 -7.77 -9.38 13.55
CA ASN A 90 -7.53 -8.00 13.98
C ASN A 90 -7.50 -6.99 12.82
N LEU A 91 -7.69 -7.43 11.57
CA LEU A 91 -7.67 -6.58 10.39
C LEU A 91 -9.05 -5.94 10.13
N PRO A 92 -9.08 -4.69 9.65
CA PRO A 92 -10.31 -4.11 9.11
C PRO A 92 -10.89 -5.00 8.00
N LEU A 93 -12.22 -5.13 7.96
CA LEU A 93 -12.94 -6.02 7.02
C LEU A 93 -12.47 -5.83 5.58
N ARG A 94 -12.39 -4.58 5.10
CA ARG A 94 -11.94 -4.27 3.74
C ARG A 94 -10.53 -4.80 3.44
N THR A 95 -9.62 -4.69 4.40
CA THR A 95 -8.25 -5.16 4.27
C THR A 95 -8.18 -6.68 4.29
N ALA A 96 -8.95 -7.32 5.18
CA ALA A 96 -9.04 -8.78 5.25
C ALA A 96 -9.60 -9.38 3.95
N THR A 97 -10.69 -8.83 3.44
CA THR A 97 -11.31 -9.27 2.17
C THR A 97 -10.35 -9.11 1.00
N LYS A 98 -9.69 -7.95 0.88
CA LYS A 98 -8.71 -7.71 -0.19
C LYS A 98 -7.57 -8.74 -0.14
N ARG A 99 -6.99 -8.98 1.05
CA ARG A 99 -5.90 -9.95 1.21
C ARG A 99 -6.34 -11.37 0.87
N ARG A 100 -7.53 -11.80 1.32
CA ARG A 100 -8.07 -13.12 0.99
C ARG A 100 -8.22 -13.30 -0.53
N HIS A 101 -8.72 -12.28 -1.22
CA HIS A 101 -8.84 -12.30 -2.67
C HIS A 101 -7.46 -12.37 -3.35
N GLU A 102 -6.50 -11.54 -2.94
CA GLU A 102 -5.13 -11.57 -3.48
C GLU A 102 -4.45 -12.93 -3.28
N THR A 103 -4.63 -13.56 -2.11
CA THR A 103 -4.14 -14.92 -1.83
C THR A 103 -4.78 -15.95 -2.75
N LEU A 104 -6.10 -15.88 -2.96
CA LEU A 104 -6.80 -16.82 -3.82
C LEU A 104 -6.39 -16.65 -5.29
N VAL A 105 -6.19 -15.41 -5.75
CA VAL A 105 -5.66 -15.12 -7.10
C VAL A 105 -4.25 -15.67 -7.27
N ALA A 106 -3.38 -15.51 -6.26
CA ALA A 106 -2.04 -16.07 -6.29
C ALA A 106 -2.06 -17.60 -6.32
N ALA A 107 -2.89 -18.22 -5.49
CA ALA A 107 -3.09 -19.67 -5.47
C ALA A 107 -3.60 -20.19 -6.82
N ALA A 108 -4.57 -19.51 -7.44
CA ALA A 108 -5.09 -19.87 -8.75
C ALA A 108 -4.03 -19.81 -9.85
N ARG A 109 -3.08 -18.88 -9.76
CA ARG A 109 -1.94 -18.80 -10.68
C ARG A 109 -0.95 -19.95 -10.51
N ILE A 110 -0.79 -20.47 -9.29
CA ILE A 110 0.20 -21.51 -8.97
C ILE A 110 -0.37 -22.91 -9.20
N HIS A 111 -1.57 -23.16 -8.70
CA HIS A 111 -2.20 -24.49 -8.67
C HIS A 111 -3.28 -24.66 -9.77
N GLY A 112 -3.55 -23.59 -10.52
CA GLY A 112 -4.65 -23.54 -11.47
C GLY A 112 -5.97 -23.14 -10.81
N GLY A 113 -6.99 -22.94 -11.63
CA GLY A 113 -8.30 -22.47 -11.22
C GLY A 113 -8.68 -21.12 -11.82
N SER A 114 -9.95 -20.77 -11.71
CA SER A 114 -10.50 -19.50 -12.19
C SER A 114 -11.52 -18.98 -11.18
N GLU A 115 -12.03 -17.76 -11.37
CA GLU A 115 -13.09 -17.22 -10.51
C GLU A 115 -14.34 -18.11 -10.49
N ASN A 116 -14.64 -18.80 -11.60
CA ASN A 116 -15.77 -19.71 -11.72
C ASN A 116 -15.49 -21.11 -11.17
N ASN A 117 -14.22 -21.47 -10.98
CA ASN A 117 -13.82 -22.76 -10.43
C ASN A 117 -12.53 -22.61 -9.59
N PRO A 118 -12.65 -22.20 -8.32
CA PRO A 118 -11.51 -21.99 -7.43
C PRO A 118 -11.00 -23.29 -6.79
N THR A 119 -11.64 -24.44 -7.03
CA THR A 119 -11.33 -25.71 -6.36
C THR A 119 -9.86 -26.13 -6.49
N PRO A 120 -9.23 -26.08 -7.68
CA PRO A 120 -7.81 -26.44 -7.81
C PRO A 120 -6.88 -25.53 -6.99
N ALA A 121 -7.22 -24.25 -6.89
CA ALA A 121 -6.47 -23.27 -6.10
C ALA A 121 -6.54 -23.60 -4.60
N LEU A 122 -7.75 -23.94 -4.11
CA LEU A 122 -7.98 -24.27 -2.71
C LEU A 122 -7.30 -25.59 -2.33
N ASP A 123 -7.45 -26.63 -3.16
CA ASP A 123 -6.83 -27.94 -2.91
C ASP A 123 -5.31 -27.83 -2.89
N GLY A 124 -4.72 -27.07 -3.82
CA GLY A 124 -3.28 -26.82 -3.85
C GLY A 124 -2.78 -26.04 -2.64
N MET A 125 -3.58 -25.10 -2.12
CA MET A 125 -3.27 -24.41 -0.86
C MET A 125 -3.25 -25.39 0.31
N PHE A 126 -4.26 -26.27 0.44
CA PHE A 126 -4.32 -27.26 1.51
C PHE A 126 -3.18 -28.28 1.42
N ASP A 127 -2.87 -28.76 0.22
CA ASP A 127 -1.74 -29.67 -0.01
C ASP A 127 -0.41 -29.01 0.38
N THR A 128 -0.22 -27.74 0.03
CA THR A 128 0.97 -26.97 0.43
C THR A 128 1.08 -26.81 1.94
N LEU A 129 -0.04 -26.53 2.62
CA LEU A 129 -0.09 -26.45 4.08
C LEU A 129 0.22 -27.80 4.72
N ASN A 130 -0.38 -28.89 4.23
CA ASN A 130 -0.12 -30.24 4.75
C ASN A 130 1.34 -30.66 4.57
N LYS A 131 1.98 -30.25 3.47
CA LYS A 131 3.41 -30.54 3.20
C LYS A 131 4.37 -29.68 4.03
N ARG A 132 4.03 -28.42 4.31
CA ARG A 132 4.97 -27.45 4.90
C ARG A 132 4.71 -27.10 6.36
N CYS A 133 3.47 -27.23 6.84
CA CYS A 133 3.13 -26.95 8.22
C CYS A 133 3.18 -28.23 9.05
N LYS A 134 4.12 -28.29 10.01
CA LYS A 134 4.06 -29.27 11.09
C LYS A 134 2.88 -28.88 11.98
N LEU A 135 1.77 -29.63 11.92
CA LEU A 135 0.54 -29.37 12.71
C LEU A 135 0.82 -29.27 14.22
N ASN A 136 1.91 -29.89 14.69
CA ASN A 136 2.38 -29.83 16.06
C ASN A 136 2.76 -28.41 16.51
N THR A 137 3.10 -27.51 15.59
CA THR A 137 3.51 -26.11 15.86
C THR A 137 2.33 -25.15 15.91
N MET A 138 1.13 -25.55 15.48
CA MET A 138 -0.06 -24.68 15.52
C MET A 138 -0.82 -24.69 16.84
N LYS A 139 -0.54 -25.64 17.75
CA LYS A 139 -1.21 -25.72 19.06
C LYS A 139 -0.98 -24.48 19.92
N ASP A 140 0.18 -23.85 19.77
CA ASP A 140 0.59 -22.69 20.57
C ASP A 140 -0.12 -21.37 20.16
N CYS A 141 -0.99 -21.41 19.15
CA CYS A 141 -1.75 -20.26 18.66
C CYS A 141 -3.23 -20.24 19.11
N PHE A 142 -3.68 -21.25 19.86
CA PHE A 142 -5.08 -21.42 20.30
C PHE A 142 -5.27 -21.43 21.81
N THR A 143 -4.22 -21.23 22.60
CA THR A 143 -4.26 -20.97 24.06
C THR A 143 -4.03 -19.50 24.34
#